data_AF-A0A7S0HAI1-F1
#
_entry.id   AF-A0A7S0HAI1-F1
#
_cell.length_a   1.000
_cell.length_b   1.000
_cell.length_c   1.000
_cell.angle_alpha   90.00
_cell.angle_beta   90.00
_cell.angle_gamma   90.00
#
_symmetry.space_group_name_H-M   'P 1'
#
loop_
_entity.id
_entity.type
_entity.pdbx_description
1 polymer ?
#
loop_
_entity_poly.entity_id
_entity_poly.type
_entity_poly.pdbx_seq_one_letter_code
_entity_poly.pdbx_strand_id
1 'polypeptide(L)'
;LFYNRPVARKIISRQVADLHTSKSRRVVMIESLSSLVRSSTVVHPSISFSLHFSPSLQPDLEFPRSRDLLQCFQRVGKKISVSELYKFETKKTNFSVDVVLGSPWMNSPPRSKEFQLVFFNRRLASRNPVHKHINQLYKTSWGSLEPVAALENKHVREFF
;
A
#
# COMPACT_ATOMS: atom_id res chain seq x y z
N LEU A 1 -20.28 -12.99 7.79
CA LEU A 1 -19.02 -13.49 8.39
C LEU A 1 -19.25 -13.88 9.86
N PHE A 2 -18.58 -14.92 10.35
CA PHE A 2 -18.58 -15.35 11.77
C PHE A 2 -19.94 -15.72 12.39
N TYR A 3 -20.90 -16.21 11.60
CA TYR A 3 -22.23 -16.57 12.13
C TYR A 3 -22.17 -17.67 13.21
N ASN A 4 -21.19 -18.57 13.13
CA ASN A 4 -20.92 -19.66 14.07
C ASN A 4 -19.92 -19.28 15.20
N ARG A 5 -19.40 -18.05 15.22
CA ARG A 5 -18.45 -17.55 16.22
C ARG A 5 -18.98 -16.27 16.88
N PRO A 6 -19.85 -16.39 17.90
CA PRO A 6 -20.61 -15.26 18.45
C PRO A 6 -19.71 -14.15 19.02
N VAL A 7 -18.58 -14.50 19.64
CA VAL A 7 -17.63 -13.53 20.18
C VAL A 7 -16.98 -12.69 19.06
N ALA A 8 -16.45 -13.34 18.02
CA ALA A 8 -15.86 -12.65 16.87
C ALA A 8 -16.89 -11.81 16.12
N ARG A 9 -18.11 -12.34 15.96
CA ARG A 9 -19.24 -11.60 15.39
C ARG A 9 -19.56 -10.35 16.19
N LYS A 10 -19.61 -10.43 17.53
CA LYS A 10 -19.89 -9.28 18.39
C LYS A 10 -18.81 -8.20 18.29
N ILE A 11 -17.54 -8.59 18.20
CA ILE A 11 -16.41 -7.65 18.02
C ILE A 11 -16.58 -6.90 16.68
N ILE A 12 -16.77 -7.63 15.59
CA ILE A 12 -16.89 -7.03 14.25
C ILE A 12 -18.18 -6.22 14.12
N SER A 13 -19.31 -6.75 14.59
CA SER A 13 -20.59 -6.03 14.59
C SER A 13 -20.53 -4.75 15.41
N ARG A 14 -19.79 -4.70 16.53
CA ARG A 14 -19.52 -3.45 17.26
C ARG A 14 -18.72 -2.47 16.41
N GLN A 15 -17.63 -2.93 15.79
CA GLN A 15 -16.84 -2.06 14.92
C GLN A 15 -17.66 -1.54 13.73
N VAL A 16 -18.60 -2.32 13.19
CA VAL A 16 -19.54 -1.94 12.10
C VAL A 16 -20.69 -1.05 12.58
N ALA A 17 -21.24 -1.28 13.77
CA ALA A 17 -22.30 -0.42 14.33
C ALA A 17 -21.74 0.97 14.68
N ASP A 18 -20.54 1.02 15.26
CA ASP A 18 -19.79 2.26 15.56
C ASP A 18 -19.43 3.05 14.28
N LEU A 19 -19.36 2.34 13.14
CA LEU A 19 -19.12 2.84 11.79
C LEU A 19 -20.29 3.70 11.28
N HIS A 20 -21.52 3.43 11.74
CA HIS A 20 -22.70 4.21 11.37
C HIS A 20 -22.98 5.38 12.31
N THR A 21 -22.45 5.35 13.54
CA THR A 21 -22.71 6.37 14.58
C THR A 21 -21.59 7.38 14.76
N SER A 22 -20.34 7.06 14.34
CA SER A 22 -19.20 7.96 14.46
C SER A 22 -18.51 8.20 13.11
N LYS A 23 -18.49 9.45 12.65
CA LYS A 23 -17.79 9.87 11.41
C LYS A 23 -16.30 9.47 11.39
N SER A 24 -15.69 9.23 12.56
CA SER A 24 -14.25 8.95 12.70
C SER A 24 -13.87 7.46 12.59
N ARG A 25 -14.73 6.49 12.97
CA ARG A 25 -14.37 5.05 12.90
C ARG A 25 -14.73 4.38 11.57
N ARG A 26 -15.73 4.93 10.87
CA ARG A 26 -15.99 4.59 9.46
C ARG A 26 -14.76 4.72 8.60
N VAL A 27 -14.02 5.78 8.86
CA VAL A 27 -12.76 6.11 8.21
C VAL A 27 -11.76 4.97 8.42
N VAL A 28 -11.52 4.46 9.63
CA VAL A 28 -10.47 3.46 9.91
C VAL A 28 -10.66 2.09 9.21
N MET A 29 -11.87 1.52 9.21
CA MET A 29 -12.08 0.18 8.61
C MET A 29 -12.14 0.28 7.08
N ILE A 30 -12.77 1.33 6.56
CA ILE A 30 -12.77 1.65 5.13
C ILE A 30 -11.34 1.98 4.67
N GLU A 31 -10.55 2.70 5.46
CA GLU A 31 -9.14 2.99 5.20
C GLU A 31 -8.32 1.71 5.19
N SER A 32 -8.58 0.77 6.10
CA SER A 32 -7.87 -0.52 6.13
C SER A 32 -8.14 -1.34 4.87
N LEU A 33 -9.41 -1.45 4.44
CA LEU A 33 -9.78 -2.12 3.18
C LEU A 33 -9.27 -1.36 1.96
N SER A 34 -9.37 -0.02 1.97
CA SER A 34 -8.85 0.84 0.91
C SER A 34 -7.35 0.71 0.75
N SER A 35 -6.60 0.65 1.86
CA SER A 35 -5.15 0.46 1.90
C SER A 35 -4.75 -0.91 1.36
N LEU A 36 -5.51 -1.96 1.70
CA LEU A 36 -5.35 -3.29 1.12
C LEU A 36 -5.57 -3.28 -0.41
N VAL A 37 -6.64 -2.64 -0.89
CA VAL A 37 -6.93 -2.54 -2.33
C VAL A 37 -5.86 -1.74 -3.06
N ARG A 38 -5.42 -0.62 -2.48
CA ARG A 38 -4.34 0.23 -3.00
C ARG A 38 -3.01 -0.54 -3.11
N SER A 39 -2.61 -1.24 -2.06
CA SER A 39 -1.38 -2.06 -2.08
C SER A 39 -1.48 -3.21 -3.10
N SER A 40 -2.64 -3.85 -3.21
CA SER A 40 -2.90 -4.90 -4.21
C SER A 40 -2.82 -4.36 -5.65
N THR A 41 -3.25 -3.12 -5.87
CA THR A 41 -3.20 -2.44 -7.17
C THR A 41 -1.75 -2.21 -7.63
N VAL A 42 -0.86 -1.85 -6.70
CA VAL A 42 0.56 -1.61 -7.00
C VAL A 42 1.25 -2.90 -7.43
N VAL A 43 1.01 -4.01 -6.73
CA VAL A 43 1.69 -5.29 -6.98
C VAL A 43 1.07 -6.11 -8.12
N HIS A 44 -0.16 -5.82 -8.50
CA HIS A 44 -0.87 -6.47 -9.60
C HIS A 44 -1.34 -5.46 -10.66
N PRO A 45 -0.42 -4.81 -11.40
CA PRO A 45 -0.79 -3.74 -12.33
C PRO A 45 -1.74 -4.22 -13.44
N SER A 46 -1.63 -5.49 -13.86
CA SER A 46 -2.48 -6.07 -14.92
C SER A 46 -3.94 -6.34 -14.50
N ILE A 47 -4.27 -6.18 -13.22
CA ILE A 47 -5.61 -6.45 -12.66
C ILE A 47 -6.29 -5.11 -12.32
N SER A 48 -7.56 -4.98 -12.67
CA SER A 48 -8.38 -3.84 -12.25
C SER A 48 -8.99 -4.13 -10.87
N PHE A 49 -8.98 -3.13 -9.98
CA PHE A 49 -9.62 -3.22 -8.66
C PHE A 49 -10.69 -2.14 -8.53
N SER A 50 -11.84 -2.51 -7.97
CA SER A 50 -12.90 -1.56 -7.58
C SER A 50 -13.42 -1.90 -6.20
N LEU A 51 -13.61 -0.90 -5.34
CA LEU A 51 -14.20 -1.04 -4.01
C LEU A 51 -15.54 -0.31 -3.98
N HIS A 52 -16.58 -1.01 -3.54
CA HIS A 52 -17.95 -0.50 -3.43
C HIS A 52 -18.47 -0.72 -2.02
N PHE A 53 -19.02 0.31 -1.39
CA PHE A 53 -19.75 0.16 -0.13
C PHE A 53 -21.26 0.15 -0.37
N SER A 54 -21.87 -1.01 -0.20
CA SER A 54 -23.33 -1.19 -0.25
C SER A 54 -24.04 -0.22 0.72
N PRO A 55 -25.17 0.40 0.32
CA PRO A 55 -25.93 0.15 -0.92
C PRO A 55 -25.52 1.01 -2.12
N SER A 56 -24.40 1.75 -2.07
CA SER A 56 -23.96 2.56 -3.21
C SER A 56 -23.65 1.69 -4.43
N LEU A 57 -24.14 2.10 -5.59
CA LEU A 57 -23.81 1.50 -6.89
C LEU A 57 -22.57 2.14 -7.53
N GLN A 58 -22.12 3.30 -7.03
CA GLN A 58 -20.91 3.96 -7.51
C GLN A 58 -19.69 3.48 -6.72
N PRO A 59 -18.55 3.19 -7.39
CA PRO A 59 -17.33 2.78 -6.72
C PRO A 59 -16.73 3.92 -5.89
N ASP A 60 -16.40 3.63 -4.64
CA ASP A 60 -15.68 4.54 -3.76
C ASP A 60 -14.19 4.63 -4.16
N LEU A 61 -13.65 3.54 -4.71
CA LEU A 61 -12.33 3.48 -5.32
C LEU A 61 -12.40 2.69 -6.61
N GLU A 62 -11.81 3.24 -7.66
CA GLU A 62 -11.65 2.56 -8.94
C GLU A 62 -10.20 2.69 -9.40
N PHE A 63 -9.56 1.55 -9.61
CA PHE A 63 -8.20 1.44 -10.09
C PHE A 63 -8.19 0.56 -11.35
N PRO A 64 -8.27 1.16 -12.54
CA PRO A 64 -8.20 0.39 -13.77
C PRO A 64 -6.82 -0.23 -13.92
N ARG A 65 -6.74 -1.35 -14.65
CA ARG A 65 -5.47 -1.98 -15.02
C ARG A 65 -4.48 -0.98 -15.64
N SER A 66 -3.20 -1.25 -15.41
CA SER A 66 -2.06 -0.55 -15.99
C SER A 66 -1.03 -1.57 -16.46
N ARG A 67 -0.21 -1.20 -17.46
CA ARG A 67 0.98 -1.99 -17.80
C ARG A 67 2.21 -1.56 -17.00
N ASP A 68 2.14 -0.38 -16.39
CA ASP A 68 3.24 0.24 -15.69
C ASP A 68 2.93 0.36 -14.18
N LEU A 69 3.86 -0.16 -13.38
CA LEU A 69 3.83 -0.11 -11.92
C LEU A 69 3.89 1.34 -11.42
N LEU A 70 4.64 2.22 -12.10
CA LEU A 70 4.74 3.63 -11.73
C LEU A 70 3.37 4.32 -11.86
N GLN A 71 2.62 4.03 -12.93
CA GLN A 71 1.26 4.55 -13.09
C GLN A 71 0.30 4.02 -12.02
N CYS A 72 0.40 2.73 -11.64
CA CYS A 72 -0.38 2.20 -10.52
C CYS A 72 -0.05 2.92 -9.22
N PHE A 73 1.24 3.12 -8.95
CA PHE A 73 1.72 3.79 -7.76
C PHE A 73 1.28 5.27 -7.71
N GLN A 74 1.32 5.98 -8.84
CA GLN A 74 0.81 7.35 -8.96
C GLN A 74 -0.69 7.44 -8.66
N ARG A 75 -1.51 6.53 -9.23
CA ARG A 75 -2.96 6.49 -9.00
C ARG A 75 -3.31 6.27 -7.54
N VAL A 76 -2.54 5.44 -6.86
CA VAL A 76 -2.67 5.20 -5.41
C VAL A 76 -2.22 6.42 -4.62
N GLY A 77 -1.13 7.06 -5.03
CA GLY A 77 -0.54 8.25 -4.44
C GLY A 77 -1.37 9.52 -4.51
N LYS A 78 -2.22 9.67 -5.54
CA LYS A 78 -3.04 10.86 -5.96
C LYS A 78 -2.32 12.22 -6.05
N LYS A 79 -1.27 12.48 -5.27
CA LYS A 79 -0.51 13.73 -5.18
C LYS A 79 0.97 13.59 -5.56
N ILE A 80 1.42 12.37 -5.82
CA ILE A 80 2.83 12.08 -6.11
C ILE A 80 3.08 12.31 -7.60
N SER A 81 3.98 13.23 -7.95
CA SER A 81 4.39 13.39 -9.35
C SER A 81 5.31 12.25 -9.78
N VAL A 82 5.12 11.71 -10.99
CA VAL A 82 6.00 10.67 -11.55
C VAL A 82 7.44 11.17 -11.70
N SER A 83 7.63 12.47 -11.96
CA SER A 83 8.96 13.09 -12.06
C SER A 83 9.73 13.07 -10.74
N GLU A 84 9.04 12.91 -9.62
CA GLU A 84 9.64 12.83 -8.30
C GLU A 84 9.83 11.37 -7.85
N LEU A 85 9.59 10.39 -8.72
CA LEU A 85 9.76 8.96 -8.42
C LEU A 85 10.98 8.40 -9.17
N TYR A 86 11.83 7.68 -8.44
CA TYR A 86 12.98 6.98 -8.96
C TYR A 86 12.71 5.48 -8.94
N LYS A 87 12.78 4.85 -10.12
CA LYS A 87 12.71 3.41 -10.26
C LYS A 87 14.10 2.83 -10.45
N PHE A 88 14.43 1.80 -9.69
CA PHE A 88 15.64 1.02 -9.89
C PHE A 88 15.33 -0.48 -9.79
N GLU A 89 16.03 -1.25 -10.62
CA GLU A 89 15.97 -2.71 -10.60
C GLU A 89 17.37 -3.21 -10.25
N THR A 90 17.45 -4.05 -9.22
CA THR A 90 18.70 -4.71 -8.85
C THR A 90 18.52 -6.21 -9.00
N LYS A 91 19.31 -6.81 -9.88
CA LYS A 91 19.36 -8.26 -10.09
C LYS A 91 20.67 -8.81 -9.55
N LYS A 92 20.56 -9.76 -8.62
CA LYS A 92 21.65 -10.59 -8.10
C LYS A 92 21.34 -12.04 -8.42
N THR A 93 22.32 -12.93 -8.23
CA THR A 93 22.21 -14.36 -8.54
C THR A 93 21.02 -15.04 -7.85
N ASN A 94 20.72 -14.64 -6.61
CA ASN A 94 19.70 -15.27 -5.78
C ASN A 94 18.44 -14.43 -5.57
N PHE A 95 18.45 -13.17 -5.99
CA PHE A 95 17.29 -12.29 -5.85
C PHE A 95 17.23 -11.18 -6.88
N SER A 96 16.02 -10.69 -7.12
CA SER A 96 15.78 -9.48 -7.89
C SER A 96 14.82 -8.59 -7.13
N VAL A 97 15.23 -7.34 -6.92
CA VAL A 97 14.40 -6.33 -6.25
C VAL A 97 14.12 -5.20 -7.22
N ASP A 98 12.84 -4.95 -7.44
CA ASP A 98 12.33 -3.75 -8.07
C ASP A 98 11.99 -2.76 -6.97
N VAL A 99 12.48 -1.53 -7.11
CA VAL A 99 12.20 -0.48 -6.14
C VAL A 99 11.71 0.78 -6.84
N VAL A 100 10.72 1.41 -6.25
CA VAL A 100 10.30 2.78 -6.54
C VAL A 100 10.44 3.59 -5.27
N LEU A 101 11.24 4.65 -5.32
CA LEU A 101 11.46 5.59 -4.22
C LEU A 101 11.04 7.00 -4.61
N GLY A 102 10.47 7.76 -3.68
CA GLY A 102 10.21 9.18 -3.87
C GLY A 102 11.46 10.03 -3.64
N SER A 103 11.57 11.13 -4.38
CA SER A 103 12.61 12.13 -4.17
C SER A 103 12.56 12.67 -2.74
N PRO A 104 13.71 12.83 -2.07
CA PRO A 104 13.74 13.47 -0.75
C PRO A 104 13.28 14.93 -0.79
N TRP A 105 13.30 15.56 -1.98
CA TRP A 105 12.88 16.95 -2.21
C TRP A 105 11.49 17.05 -2.84
N MET A 106 10.64 16.03 -2.66
CA MET A 106 9.25 16.08 -3.12
C MET A 106 8.53 17.32 -2.59
N ASN A 107 7.78 18.00 -3.46
CA ASN A 107 6.98 19.16 -3.06
C ASN A 107 5.80 18.77 -2.14
N SER A 108 5.32 17.52 -2.27
CA SER A 108 4.22 17.00 -1.46
C SER A 108 4.45 15.56 -1.02
N PRO A 109 5.38 15.32 -0.08
CA PRO A 109 5.58 13.98 0.45
C PRO A 109 4.30 13.53 1.18
N PRO A 110 3.87 12.27 1.01
CA PRO A 110 2.74 11.77 1.78
C PRO A 110 3.10 11.77 3.26
N ARG A 111 2.15 12.21 4.08
CA ARG A 111 2.30 12.29 5.55
C ARG A 111 2.00 10.95 6.25
N SER A 112 1.85 9.88 5.47
CA SER A 112 1.47 8.56 5.98
C SER A 112 2.40 7.48 5.46
N LYS A 113 2.70 6.53 6.36
CA LYS A 113 3.41 5.28 6.03
C LYS A 113 2.63 4.37 5.09
N GLU A 114 1.42 4.74 4.66
CA GLU A 114 0.60 3.96 3.73
C GLU A 114 1.26 3.78 2.37
N PHE A 115 2.22 4.65 2.03
CA PHE A 115 2.99 4.60 0.78
C PHE A 115 4.36 3.94 0.93
N GLN A 116 4.58 3.26 2.08
CA GLN A 116 5.73 2.38 2.30
C GLN A 116 5.27 0.94 2.14
N LEU A 117 5.34 0.43 0.91
CA LEU A 117 4.88 -0.88 0.52
C LEU A 117 6.08 -1.80 0.27
N VAL A 118 6.07 -2.99 0.88
CA VAL A 118 7.10 -4.01 0.67
C VAL A 118 6.40 -5.32 0.30
N PHE A 119 6.87 -5.95 -0.76
CA PHE A 119 6.32 -7.16 -1.33
C PHE A 119 7.41 -8.23 -1.50
N PHE A 120 7.06 -9.48 -1.20
CA PHE A 120 7.86 -10.66 -1.51
C PHE A 120 7.05 -11.59 -2.38
N ASN A 121 7.55 -11.90 -3.58
CA ASN A 121 6.86 -12.74 -4.56
C ASN A 121 5.37 -12.32 -4.72
N ARG A 122 5.15 -11.01 -4.92
CA ARG A 122 3.84 -10.34 -5.02
C ARG A 122 2.96 -10.33 -3.76
N ARG A 123 3.44 -10.79 -2.60
CA ARG A 123 2.69 -10.76 -1.34
C ARG A 123 3.11 -9.56 -0.50
N LEU A 124 2.14 -8.79 -0.01
CA LEU A 124 2.39 -7.66 0.89
C LEU A 124 2.96 -8.16 2.22
N ALA A 125 4.12 -7.61 2.61
CA ALA A 125 4.75 -7.87 3.89
C ALA A 125 4.61 -6.63 4.80
N SER A 126 3.51 -6.56 5.54
CA SER A 126 3.30 -5.53 6.54
C SER A 126 4.33 -5.66 7.68
N ARG A 127 4.91 -4.54 8.13
CA ARG A 127 5.90 -4.47 9.24
C ARG A 127 7.24 -5.16 8.93
N ASN A 128 7.75 -4.96 7.72
CA ASN A 128 9.06 -5.45 7.33
C ASN A 128 10.23 -4.60 7.92
N PRO A 129 11.35 -5.21 8.38
CA PRO A 129 12.55 -4.47 8.82
C PRO A 129 13.11 -3.48 7.79
N VAL A 130 12.87 -3.72 6.50
CA VAL A 130 13.25 -2.83 5.40
C VAL A 130 12.67 -1.42 5.59
N HIS A 131 11.44 -1.28 6.11
CA HIS A 131 10.86 0.05 6.37
C HIS A 131 11.73 0.87 7.32
N LYS A 132 12.24 0.25 8.39
CA LYS A 132 13.10 0.94 9.37
C LYS A 132 14.40 1.40 8.73
N HIS A 133 15.02 0.56 7.90
CA HIS A 133 16.28 0.88 7.22
C HIS A 133 16.10 2.01 6.20
N ILE A 134 15.05 1.97 5.38
CA ILE A 134 14.77 3.03 4.41
C ILE A 134 14.47 4.35 5.12
N ASN A 135 13.65 4.33 6.18
CA ASN A 135 13.35 5.54 6.96
C ASN A 135 14.62 6.11 7.60
N GLN A 136 15.50 5.26 8.11
CA GLN A 136 16.77 5.69 8.68
C GLN A 136 17.67 6.34 7.61
N LEU A 137 17.81 5.72 6.43
CA LEU A 137 18.56 6.29 5.31
C LEU A 137 18.02 7.66 4.90
N TYR A 138 16.70 7.79 4.77
CA TYR A 138 16.09 9.07 4.40
C TYR A 138 16.34 10.17 5.44
N LYS A 139 16.28 9.79 6.71
CA LYS A 139 16.55 10.71 7.82
C LYS A 139 18.03 11.11 7.89
N THR A 140 18.95 10.17 7.72
CA THR A 140 20.40 10.45 7.84
C THR A 140 20.93 11.25 6.66
N SER A 141 20.46 10.97 5.45
CA SER A 141 21.01 11.56 4.23
C SER A 141 20.31 12.85 3.82
N TRP A 142 19.04 13.05 4.20
CA TRP A 142 18.26 14.22 3.77
C TRP A 142 17.44 14.90 4.87
N GLY A 143 17.49 14.43 6.12
CA GLY A 143 16.69 14.99 7.22
C GLY A 143 15.18 14.82 7.04
N SER A 144 14.73 13.96 6.11
CA SER A 144 13.32 13.76 5.77
C SER A 144 12.65 12.75 6.70
N LEU A 145 11.38 12.98 7.03
CA LEU A 145 10.64 12.22 8.05
C LEU A 145 10.02 10.93 7.51
N GLU A 146 9.53 10.89 6.27
CA GLU A 146 8.84 9.71 5.72
C GLU A 146 9.02 9.57 4.19
N PRO A 147 9.83 8.60 3.71
CA PRO A 147 9.92 8.28 2.29
C PRO A 147 8.68 7.60 1.74
N VAL A 148 8.43 7.90 0.46
CA VAL A 148 7.62 7.09 -0.44
C VAL A 148 8.47 5.91 -0.90
N ALA A 149 7.99 4.67 -0.71
CA ALA A 149 8.75 3.49 -1.10
C ALA A 149 7.85 2.33 -1.49
N ALA A 150 8.02 1.76 -2.68
CA ALA A 150 7.49 0.46 -3.06
C ALA A 150 8.65 -0.47 -3.40
N LEU A 151 8.74 -1.62 -2.74
CA LEU A 151 9.78 -2.62 -2.97
C LEU A 151 9.14 -3.96 -3.29
N GLU A 152 9.50 -4.57 -4.39
CA GLU A 152 9.07 -5.91 -4.77
C GLU A 152 10.29 -6.81 -4.95
N ASN A 153 10.39 -7.87 -4.15
CA ASN A 153 11.30 -8.97 -4.45
C ASN A 153 10.58 -9.98 -5.36
N LYS A 154 11.02 -10.08 -6.61
CA LYS A 154 10.42 -10.97 -7.64
C LYS A 154 11.01 -12.39 -7.65
N HIS A 155 12.17 -12.57 -7.05
CA HIS A 155 12.86 -13.85 -6.98
C HIS A 155 13.42 -14.05 -5.59
N VAL A 156 12.76 -14.87 -4.79
CA VAL A 156 13.42 -15.59 -3.70
C VAL A 156 13.52 -17.02 -4.20
N ARG A 157 14.71 -17.47 -4.60
CA ARG A 157 14.95 -18.92 -4.56
C ARG A 157 14.84 -19.29 -3.08
N GLU A 158 13.81 -20.06 -2.73
CA GLU A 158 13.66 -20.60 -1.38
C GLU A 158 14.99 -21.26 -1.03
N PHE A 159 15.63 -20.76 0.03
CA PHE A 159 16.67 -21.51 0.72
C PHE A 159 15.94 -22.56 1.56
N PHE A 160 15.40 -23.58 0.92
CA PHE A 160 14.95 -24.83 1.54
C PHE A 160 15.16 -25.98 0.56
#